data_AF-A0A951JGD8-F1
#
_entry.id   AF-A0A951JGD8-F1
#
_cell.length_a   1.000
_cell.length_b   1.000
_cell.length_c   1.000
_cell.angle_alpha   90.00
_cell.angle_beta   90.00
_cell.angle_gamma   90.00
#
_symmetry.space_group_name_H-M   'P 1'
#
loop_
_entity.id
_entity.type
_entity.pdbx_description
1 polymer ?
#
loop_
_entity_poly.entity_id
_entity_poly.type
_entity_poly.pdbx_seq_one_letter_code
_entity_poly.pdbx_strand_id
1 'polypeptide(L)'
;GAIEAMAEPMVSYDNVGFYLLSREVAKHIKVVQSGQGADEEFAGYHWYPPLLDENSGVDDYARLFMDRNHDEFARAINPEYVSDDFSRRFVDEQFASPHATRTVDKALRLDTTVMLVDDPVKRVDNMTMAWGLEARVPFLDHELVELAARIPAEYKVANGGKHVLKEASRKVIPREVIDRPKGYFPVPALKYIRGEYRDFVHDILDSSVARDRGIFRQDYVDNLFRNPEEHITPLGGSKLWQIALLEYWLQTNKL
;
A
#
# COMPACT_ATOMS: atom_id res chain seq x y z
N GLY A 1 20.84 -0.30 -1.42
CA GLY A 1 20.07 0.59 -0.54
C GLY A 1 18.66 0.06 -0.30
N ALA A 2 17.65 0.91 -0.06
CA ALA A 2 16.29 0.46 0.24
C ALA A 2 15.64 -0.34 -0.91
N ILE A 3 15.92 0.03 -2.17
CA ILE A 3 15.38 -0.66 -3.35
C ILE A 3 16.00 -2.05 -3.53
N GLU A 4 17.31 -2.19 -3.28
CA GLU A 4 17.99 -3.50 -3.28
C GLU A 4 17.46 -4.45 -2.20
N ALA A 5 16.90 -3.90 -1.11
CA ALA A 5 16.30 -4.69 -0.04
C ALA A 5 14.87 -5.15 -0.33
N MET A 6 14.26 -4.70 -1.43
CA MET A 6 12.92 -5.10 -1.82
C MET A 6 12.96 -6.47 -2.52
N ALA A 7 12.29 -7.48 -1.96
CA ALA A 7 12.16 -8.80 -2.59
C ALA A 7 11.39 -8.75 -3.93
N GLU A 8 10.53 -7.76 -4.09
CA GLU A 8 9.74 -7.43 -5.28
C GLU A 8 9.49 -5.92 -5.29
N PRO A 9 9.12 -5.27 -6.41
CA PRO A 9 8.94 -3.82 -6.45
C PRO A 9 7.82 -3.34 -5.50
N MET A 10 8.18 -2.60 -4.44
CA MET A 10 7.24 -2.13 -3.40
C MET A 10 6.92 -0.63 -3.51
N VAL A 11 5.81 -0.29 -4.16
CA VAL A 11 5.48 1.09 -4.58
C VAL A 11 5.27 2.12 -3.47
N SER A 12 5.05 1.68 -2.23
CA SER A 12 4.88 2.62 -1.12
C SER A 12 6.18 3.38 -0.83
N TYR A 13 6.10 4.70 -0.69
CA TYR A 13 7.27 5.54 -0.44
C TYR A 13 7.81 5.41 1.00
N ASP A 14 7.00 4.95 1.94
CA ASP A 14 7.40 4.74 3.33
C ASP A 14 8.40 3.60 3.51
N ASN A 15 8.58 2.71 2.52
CA ASN A 15 9.64 1.69 2.48
C ASN A 15 11.02 2.28 2.79
N VAL A 16 11.36 3.42 2.18
CA VAL A 16 12.63 4.13 2.42
C VAL A 16 12.76 4.56 3.88
N GLY A 17 11.65 5.01 4.46
CA GLY A 17 11.54 5.36 5.86
C GLY A 17 11.81 4.20 6.80
N PHE A 18 11.15 3.07 6.57
CA PHE A 18 11.36 1.84 7.33
C PHE A 18 12.80 1.36 7.22
N TYR A 19 13.40 1.40 6.02
CA TYR A 19 14.79 0.99 5.81
C TYR A 19 15.77 1.85 6.61
N LEU A 20 15.65 3.18 6.52
CA LEU A 20 16.54 4.10 7.21
C LEU A 20 16.35 4.05 8.74
N LEU A 21 15.10 3.97 9.20
CA LEU A 21 14.82 3.82 10.63
C LEU A 21 15.40 2.50 11.16
N SER A 22 15.22 1.40 10.42
CA SER A 22 15.75 0.09 10.80
C SER A 22 17.26 0.09 10.89
N ARG A 23 17.96 0.74 9.94
CA ARG A 23 19.41 0.93 10.00
C ARG A 23 19.89 1.56 11.29
N GLU A 24 19.20 2.60 11.76
CA GLU A 24 19.58 3.32 12.96
C GLU A 24 19.20 2.53 14.23
N VAL A 25 18.00 1.95 14.27
CA VAL A 25 17.51 1.18 15.42
C VAL A 25 18.33 -0.10 15.65
N ALA A 26 18.74 -0.78 14.56
CA ALA A 26 19.50 -2.02 14.61
C ALA A 26 20.89 -1.87 15.26
N LYS A 27 21.40 -0.63 15.42
CA LYS A 27 22.65 -0.34 16.15
C LYS A 27 22.48 -0.53 17.67
N HIS A 28 21.25 -0.51 18.17
CA HIS A 28 20.95 -0.50 19.61
C HIS A 28 20.16 -1.73 20.06
N ILE A 29 19.19 -2.19 19.27
CA ILE A 29 18.33 -3.32 19.60
C ILE A 29 18.14 -4.24 18.39
N LYS A 30 17.70 -5.48 18.63
CA LYS A 30 17.50 -6.50 17.59
C LYS A 30 16.06 -6.96 17.42
N VAL A 31 15.16 -6.56 18.32
CA VAL A 31 13.74 -6.90 18.26
C VAL A 31 12.92 -5.64 18.51
N VAL A 32 11.91 -5.38 17.67
CA VAL A 32 10.95 -4.28 17.80
C VAL A 32 9.52 -4.79 17.66
N GLN A 33 8.56 -4.03 18.17
CA GLN A 33 7.14 -4.24 17.92
C GLN A 33 6.64 -3.20 16.93
N SER A 34 5.84 -3.64 15.97
CA SER A 34 5.28 -2.84 14.89
C SER A 34 3.76 -2.92 14.90
N GLY A 35 3.09 -1.82 14.54
CA GLY A 35 1.63 -1.68 14.58
C GLY A 35 0.88 -2.25 13.36
N GLN A 36 1.58 -2.93 12.45
CA GLN A 36 1.06 -3.46 11.19
C GLN A 36 0.03 -4.54 11.47
N GLY A 37 -1.03 -4.58 10.66
CA GLY A 37 -2.24 -5.38 10.89
C GLY A 37 -3.38 -4.59 11.53
N ALA A 38 -3.10 -3.49 12.24
CA ALA A 38 -4.16 -2.75 12.93
C ALA A 38 -5.17 -2.06 11.99
N ASP A 39 -4.74 -1.62 10.79
CA ASP A 39 -5.65 -0.98 9.84
C ASP A 39 -6.50 -2.03 9.09
N GLU A 40 -5.93 -3.19 8.78
CA GLU A 40 -6.57 -4.29 8.06
C GLU A 40 -7.59 -5.00 8.96
N GLU A 41 -7.20 -5.38 10.18
CA GLU A 41 -8.06 -6.13 11.10
C GLU A 41 -9.19 -5.27 11.70
N PHE A 42 -8.94 -3.97 11.91
CA PHE A 42 -9.87 -3.05 12.59
C PHE A 42 -10.41 -1.94 11.68
N ALA A 43 -10.36 -2.14 10.36
CA ALA A 43 -10.95 -1.24 9.37
C ALA A 43 -10.50 0.23 9.50
N GLY A 44 -9.18 0.44 9.56
CA GLY A 44 -8.55 1.75 9.76
C GLY A 44 -8.29 2.57 8.50
N TYR A 45 -8.53 2.00 7.33
CA TYR A 45 -8.37 2.69 6.06
C TYR A 45 -9.60 3.48 5.64
N HIS A 46 -9.37 4.55 4.88
CA HIS A 46 -10.40 5.49 4.46
C HIS A 46 -11.38 4.91 3.41
N TRP A 47 -11.02 3.77 2.80
CA TRP A 47 -11.88 3.08 1.83
C TRP A 47 -12.93 2.18 2.47
N TYR A 48 -12.85 1.82 3.76
CA TYR A 48 -13.88 0.99 4.40
C TYR A 48 -15.21 1.70 4.69
N PRO A 49 -15.24 2.95 5.20
CA PRO A 49 -16.50 3.62 5.53
C PRO A 49 -17.53 3.67 4.40
N PRO A 50 -17.16 3.99 3.14
CA PRO A 50 -18.12 3.96 2.03
C PRO A 50 -18.69 2.56 1.72
N LEU A 51 -17.97 1.49 2.07
CA LEU A 51 -18.36 0.10 1.79
C LEU A 51 -19.34 -0.48 2.82
N LEU A 52 -19.67 0.29 3.87
CA LEU A 52 -20.76 -0.06 4.79
C LEU A 52 -22.14 0.16 4.17
N ASP A 53 -22.26 0.98 3.13
CA ASP A 53 -23.54 1.24 2.47
C ASP A 53 -24.10 -0.04 1.85
N GLU A 54 -25.39 -0.30 2.06
CA GLU A 54 -26.08 -1.50 1.55
C GLU A 54 -26.06 -1.61 0.03
N ASN A 55 -25.92 -0.49 -0.68
CA ASN A 55 -25.87 -0.43 -2.14
C ASN A 55 -24.43 -0.49 -2.70
N SER A 56 -23.41 -0.48 -1.83
CA SER A 56 -22.02 -0.54 -2.27
C SER A 56 -21.69 -1.91 -2.86
N GLY A 57 -20.77 -1.94 -3.83
CA GLY A 57 -20.38 -3.18 -4.50
C GLY A 57 -18.89 -3.29 -4.79
N VAL A 58 -18.53 -4.28 -5.61
CA VAL A 58 -17.15 -4.51 -6.05
C VAL A 58 -16.59 -3.31 -6.83
N ASP A 59 -17.43 -2.61 -7.59
CA ASP A 59 -17.03 -1.40 -8.31
C ASP A 59 -16.63 -0.26 -7.36
N ASP A 60 -17.30 -0.13 -6.20
CA ASP A 60 -16.92 0.86 -5.19
C ASP A 60 -15.57 0.53 -4.57
N TYR A 61 -15.37 -0.74 -4.21
CA TYR A 61 -14.07 -1.18 -3.71
C TYR A 61 -12.96 -0.93 -4.74
N ALA A 62 -13.17 -1.34 -5.99
CA ALA A 62 -12.20 -1.12 -7.07
C ALA A 62 -11.86 0.36 -7.24
N ARG A 63 -12.85 1.25 -7.23
CA ARG A 63 -12.65 2.70 -7.36
C ARG A 63 -11.91 3.31 -6.17
N LEU A 64 -12.15 2.83 -4.96
CA LEU A 64 -11.57 3.38 -3.73
C LEU A 64 -10.16 2.86 -3.45
N PHE A 65 -9.89 1.60 -3.82
CA PHE A 65 -8.65 0.91 -3.48
C PHE A 65 -7.66 0.81 -4.65
N MET A 66 -8.11 0.50 -5.87
CA MET A 66 -7.18 0.25 -6.98
C MET A 66 -6.56 1.55 -7.49
N ASP A 67 -5.24 1.54 -7.67
CA ASP A 67 -4.49 2.75 -8.08
C ASP A 67 -4.86 3.26 -9.48
N ARG A 68 -5.32 2.37 -10.35
CA ARG A 68 -5.75 2.64 -11.72
C ARG A 68 -6.68 1.54 -12.23
N ASN A 69 -7.53 1.89 -13.20
CA ASN A 69 -8.33 0.90 -13.94
C ASN A 69 -7.54 0.32 -15.12
N HIS A 70 -8.10 -0.72 -15.75
CA HIS A 70 -7.45 -1.42 -16.85
C HIS A 70 -7.22 -0.54 -18.08
N ASP A 71 -8.16 0.37 -18.40
CA ASP A 71 -7.97 1.30 -19.51
C ASP A 71 -6.76 2.21 -19.30
N GLU A 72 -6.54 2.69 -18.08
CA GLU A 72 -5.35 3.45 -17.75
C GLU A 72 -4.09 2.58 -17.77
N PHE A 73 -4.14 1.35 -17.26
CA PHE A 73 -3.05 0.39 -17.37
C PHE A 73 -2.65 0.17 -18.84
N ALA A 74 -3.61 -0.06 -19.74
CA ALA A 74 -3.38 -0.26 -21.17
C ALA A 74 -2.83 0.99 -21.88
N ARG A 75 -3.10 2.20 -21.35
CA ARG A 75 -2.46 3.44 -21.81
C ARG A 75 -1.04 3.62 -21.26
N ALA A 76 -0.74 3.04 -20.11
CA ALA A 76 0.57 3.14 -19.48
C ALA A 76 1.58 2.13 -20.03
N ILE A 77 1.11 0.94 -20.38
CA ILE A 77 1.93 -0.22 -20.72
C ILE A 77 1.99 -0.43 -22.24
N ASN A 78 3.14 -0.86 -22.74
CA ASN A 78 3.32 -1.24 -24.14
C ASN A 78 2.29 -2.32 -24.53
N PRO A 79 1.56 -2.15 -25.64
CA PRO A 79 0.49 -3.06 -26.04
C PRO A 79 0.86 -4.55 -26.08
N GLU A 80 2.14 -4.90 -26.28
CA GLU A 80 2.58 -6.30 -26.25
C GLU A 80 2.41 -6.99 -24.89
N TYR A 81 2.40 -6.21 -23.80
CA TYR A 81 2.19 -6.70 -22.43
C TYR A 81 0.77 -6.49 -21.93
N VAL A 82 -0.11 -5.90 -22.75
CA VAL A 82 -1.52 -5.70 -22.41
C VAL A 82 -2.31 -6.93 -22.82
N SER A 83 -2.99 -7.53 -21.85
CA SER A 83 -3.90 -8.66 -22.05
C SER A 83 -5.18 -8.41 -21.24
N ASP A 84 -5.88 -9.45 -20.82
CA ASP A 84 -7.12 -9.30 -20.07
C ASP A 84 -6.94 -8.54 -18.74
N ASP A 85 -8.05 -8.03 -18.20
CA ASP A 85 -8.09 -7.43 -16.87
C ASP A 85 -8.04 -8.48 -15.74
N PHE A 86 -6.85 -9.03 -15.52
CA PHE A 86 -6.60 -10.00 -14.45
C PHE A 86 -6.81 -9.41 -13.05
N SER A 87 -6.51 -8.12 -12.88
CA SER A 87 -6.67 -7.45 -11.58
C SER A 87 -8.13 -7.36 -11.19
N ARG A 88 -8.99 -6.90 -12.11
CA ARG A 88 -10.44 -6.85 -11.85
C ARG A 88 -11.03 -8.24 -11.68
N ARG A 89 -10.66 -9.20 -12.53
CA ARG A 89 -11.12 -10.59 -12.43
C ARG A 89 -10.80 -11.19 -11.07
N PHE A 90 -9.57 -10.99 -10.58
CA PHE A 90 -9.16 -11.44 -9.25
C PHE A 90 -10.05 -10.85 -8.17
N VAL A 91 -10.28 -9.52 -8.18
CA VAL A 91 -11.14 -8.87 -7.20
C VAL A 91 -12.58 -9.39 -7.29
N ASP A 92 -13.14 -9.58 -8.49
CA ASP A 92 -14.48 -10.13 -8.69
C ASP A 92 -14.60 -11.56 -8.12
N GLU A 93 -13.62 -12.43 -8.37
CA GLU A 93 -13.56 -13.79 -7.82
C GLU A 93 -13.48 -13.78 -6.28
N GLN A 94 -12.67 -12.89 -5.71
CA GLN A 94 -12.56 -12.74 -4.26
C GLN A 94 -13.86 -12.20 -3.64
N PHE A 95 -14.57 -11.30 -4.32
CA PHE A 95 -15.87 -10.77 -3.87
C PHE A 95 -17.02 -11.77 -4.05
N ALA A 96 -16.88 -12.73 -4.96
CA ALA A 96 -17.82 -13.84 -5.14
C ALA A 96 -17.62 -14.97 -4.11
N SER A 97 -16.47 -15.00 -3.41
CA SER A 97 -16.15 -16.07 -2.46
C SER A 97 -17.09 -16.09 -1.24
N PRO A 98 -17.49 -17.29 -0.75
CA PRO A 98 -18.47 -17.47 0.32
C PRO A 98 -17.97 -16.95 1.67
N HIS A 99 -18.83 -16.89 2.69
CA HIS A 99 -18.52 -16.48 4.08
C HIS A 99 -18.40 -14.98 4.36
N ALA A 100 -18.72 -14.12 3.40
CA ALA A 100 -18.93 -12.69 3.61
C ALA A 100 -20.10 -12.20 2.75
N THR A 101 -21.06 -11.52 3.36
CA THR A 101 -22.28 -11.06 2.66
C THR A 101 -22.15 -9.61 2.22
N ARG A 102 -21.76 -8.70 3.13
CA ARG A 102 -21.67 -7.28 2.83
C ARG A 102 -20.35 -6.92 2.17
N THR A 103 -20.37 -5.83 1.41
CA THR A 103 -19.22 -5.31 0.67
C THR A 103 -18.02 -4.99 1.58
N VAL A 104 -18.24 -4.32 2.71
CA VAL A 104 -17.16 -4.09 3.69
C VAL A 104 -16.55 -5.38 4.25
N ASP A 105 -17.35 -6.41 4.49
CA ASP A 105 -16.86 -7.68 5.05
C ASP A 105 -16.03 -8.45 4.01
N LYS A 106 -16.43 -8.37 2.73
CA LYS A 106 -15.67 -8.91 1.59
C LYS A 106 -14.34 -8.18 1.40
N ALA A 107 -14.35 -6.84 1.48
CA ALA A 107 -13.15 -6.02 1.39
C ALA A 107 -12.18 -6.31 2.55
N LEU A 108 -12.67 -6.36 3.80
CA LEU A 108 -11.84 -6.70 4.96
C LEU A 108 -11.21 -8.10 4.83
N ARG A 109 -11.97 -9.09 4.37
CA ARG A 109 -11.43 -10.43 4.12
C ARG A 109 -10.32 -10.39 3.06
N LEU A 110 -10.58 -9.76 1.92
CA LEU A 110 -9.59 -9.65 0.85
C LEU A 110 -8.33 -8.94 1.34
N ASP A 111 -8.51 -7.84 2.07
CA ASP A 111 -7.42 -7.03 2.58
C ASP A 111 -6.57 -7.78 3.61
N THR A 112 -7.19 -8.48 4.57
CA THR A 112 -6.47 -9.28 5.58
C THR A 112 -5.75 -10.50 4.96
N THR A 113 -6.32 -11.15 3.96
CA THR A 113 -5.79 -12.42 3.43
C THR A 113 -4.84 -12.28 2.24
N VAL A 114 -4.90 -11.15 1.52
CA VAL A 114 -4.10 -10.91 0.32
C VAL A 114 -3.29 -9.62 0.47
N MET A 115 -3.96 -8.48 0.55
CA MET A 115 -3.28 -7.16 0.53
C MET A 115 -2.27 -7.00 1.67
N LEU A 116 -2.66 -7.38 2.90
CA LEU A 116 -1.83 -7.32 4.09
C LEU A 116 -0.49 -8.06 3.91
N VAL A 117 -0.56 -9.25 3.30
CA VAL A 117 0.59 -10.12 3.05
C VAL A 117 1.47 -9.48 1.97
N ASP A 118 0.85 -8.92 0.94
CA ASP A 118 1.53 -8.41 -0.24
C ASP A 118 2.02 -6.95 -0.17
N ASP A 119 1.64 -6.18 0.85
CA ASP A 119 2.20 -4.82 1.03
C ASP A 119 2.73 -4.56 2.45
N PRO A 120 1.89 -4.26 3.47
CA PRO A 120 2.38 -3.73 4.74
C PRO A 120 3.26 -4.70 5.54
N VAL A 121 2.98 -6.01 5.52
CA VAL A 121 3.80 -7.00 6.26
C VAL A 121 5.12 -7.26 5.54
N LYS A 122 5.07 -7.48 4.23
CA LYS A 122 6.27 -7.66 3.38
C LYS A 122 7.20 -6.44 3.46
N ARG A 123 6.63 -5.24 3.55
CA ARG A 123 7.41 -3.99 3.71
C ARG A 123 8.20 -4.02 5.00
N VAL A 124 7.53 -4.31 6.11
CA VAL A 124 8.18 -4.38 7.42
C VAL A 124 9.27 -5.43 7.41
N ASP A 125 8.96 -6.63 6.92
CA ASP A 125 9.92 -7.74 6.87
C ASP A 125 11.17 -7.36 6.06
N ASN A 126 11.01 -7.04 4.77
CA ASN A 126 12.11 -6.68 3.88
C ASN A 126 12.98 -5.55 4.44
N MET A 127 12.36 -4.45 4.86
CA MET A 127 13.10 -3.25 5.27
C MET A 127 13.81 -3.40 6.62
N THR A 128 13.24 -4.17 7.55
CA THR A 128 13.84 -4.42 8.87
C THR A 128 14.90 -5.51 8.80
N MET A 129 14.66 -6.58 8.06
CA MET A 129 15.59 -7.69 7.89
C MET A 129 16.84 -7.31 7.10
N ALA A 130 16.77 -6.28 6.23
CA ALA A 130 17.95 -5.70 5.60
C ALA A 130 19.02 -5.20 6.59
N TRP A 131 18.65 -5.00 7.86
CA TRP A 131 19.54 -4.57 8.93
C TRP A 131 19.59 -5.57 10.11
N GLY A 132 19.09 -6.79 9.91
CA GLY A 132 19.01 -7.82 10.96
C GLY A 132 18.20 -7.37 12.17
N LEU A 133 17.10 -6.66 11.94
CA LEU A 133 16.17 -6.20 12.96
C LEU A 133 14.88 -7.03 12.86
N GLU A 134 14.57 -7.83 13.88
CA GLU A 134 13.34 -8.62 13.93
C GLU A 134 12.16 -7.72 14.32
N ALA A 135 11.21 -7.52 13.41
CA ALA A 135 9.96 -6.84 13.71
C ALA A 135 8.84 -7.83 14.02
N ARG A 136 8.24 -7.72 15.20
CA ARG A 136 7.05 -8.47 15.59
C ARG A 136 5.81 -7.63 15.37
N VAL A 137 4.72 -8.26 14.93
CA VAL A 137 3.45 -7.60 14.57
C VAL A 137 2.30 -8.11 15.45
N PRO A 138 2.17 -7.63 16.70
CA PRO A 138 1.20 -8.19 17.66
C PRO A 138 -0.26 -8.09 17.23
N PHE A 139 -0.59 -7.18 16.31
CA PHE A 139 -1.93 -7.07 15.75
C PHE A 139 -2.32 -8.27 14.88
N LEU A 140 -1.35 -9.07 14.45
CA LEU A 140 -1.53 -10.29 13.66
C LEU A 140 -1.40 -11.57 14.49
N ASP A 141 -1.45 -11.46 15.82
CA ASP A 141 -1.66 -12.64 16.67
C ASP A 141 -2.98 -13.32 16.29
N HIS A 142 -2.96 -14.65 16.13
CA HIS A 142 -4.10 -15.37 15.58
C HIS A 142 -5.34 -15.26 16.48
N GLU A 143 -5.20 -15.17 17.81
CA GLU A 143 -6.34 -15.02 18.72
C GLU A 143 -6.99 -13.64 18.54
N LEU A 144 -6.17 -12.61 18.30
CA LEU A 144 -6.65 -11.25 18.06
C LEU A 144 -7.32 -11.13 16.69
N VAL A 145 -6.74 -11.74 15.65
CA VAL A 145 -7.31 -11.78 14.30
C VAL A 145 -8.65 -12.53 14.30
N GLU A 146 -8.71 -13.71 14.93
CA GLU A 146 -9.95 -14.47 15.08
C GLU A 146 -11.03 -13.70 15.84
N LEU A 147 -10.65 -12.93 16.86
CA LEU A 147 -11.55 -12.03 17.57
C LEU A 147 -12.05 -10.90 16.65
N ALA A 148 -11.13 -10.21 15.96
CA ALA A 148 -11.43 -9.08 15.08
C ALA A 148 -12.35 -9.47 13.90
N ALA A 149 -12.18 -10.70 13.39
CA ALA A 149 -13.03 -11.29 12.36
C ALA A 149 -14.49 -11.50 12.81
N ARG A 150 -14.73 -11.70 14.11
CA ARG A 150 -16.07 -11.88 14.69
C ARG A 150 -16.78 -10.57 15.04
N ILE A 151 -16.05 -9.45 15.06
CA ILE A 151 -16.62 -8.13 15.37
C ILE A 151 -17.38 -7.62 14.14
N PRO A 152 -18.67 -7.25 14.26
CA PRO A 152 -19.40 -6.63 13.17
C PRO A 152 -18.69 -5.37 12.66
N ALA A 153 -18.58 -5.22 11.33
CA ALA A 153 -17.78 -4.17 10.70
C ALA A 153 -18.16 -2.74 11.16
N GLU A 154 -19.41 -2.50 11.55
CA GLU A 154 -19.91 -1.23 12.07
C GLU A 154 -19.10 -0.77 13.29
N TYR A 155 -18.76 -1.69 14.21
CA TYR A 155 -17.97 -1.37 15.39
C TYR A 155 -16.49 -1.11 15.07
N LYS A 156 -16.01 -1.62 13.94
CA LYS A 156 -14.64 -1.36 13.45
C LYS A 156 -14.57 -0.01 12.73
N VAL A 157 -15.51 0.22 11.82
CA VAL A 157 -15.53 1.34 10.87
C VAL A 157 -16.08 2.64 11.46
N ALA A 158 -16.91 2.59 12.50
CA ALA A 158 -17.47 3.77 13.14
C ALA A 158 -16.42 4.87 13.40
N ASN A 159 -16.83 6.13 13.43
CA ASN A 159 -15.94 7.27 13.73
C ASN A 159 -14.65 7.30 12.90
N GLY A 160 -14.71 6.86 11.63
CA GLY A 160 -13.59 6.91 10.69
C GLY A 160 -12.57 5.78 10.86
N GLY A 161 -12.95 4.65 11.47
CA GLY A 161 -12.15 3.43 11.54
C GLY A 161 -11.40 3.21 12.85
N LYS A 162 -11.06 1.93 13.09
CA LYS A 162 -10.48 1.39 14.33
C LYS A 162 -11.26 1.72 15.59
N HIS A 163 -12.58 1.90 15.51
CA HIS A 163 -13.33 2.45 16.64
C HIS A 163 -13.29 1.56 17.88
N VAL A 164 -13.65 0.28 17.76
CA VAL A 164 -13.56 -0.67 18.88
C VAL A 164 -12.14 -0.76 19.47
N LEU A 165 -11.11 -0.70 18.63
CA LEU A 165 -9.71 -0.70 19.06
C LEU A 165 -9.36 0.58 19.83
N LYS A 166 -9.81 1.75 19.35
CA LYS A 166 -9.62 3.03 20.04
C LYS A 166 -10.34 3.05 21.39
N GLU A 167 -11.59 2.56 21.45
CA GLU A 167 -12.33 2.46 22.72
C GLU A 167 -11.62 1.57 23.74
N ALA A 168 -11.10 0.41 23.30
CA ALA A 168 -10.29 -0.45 24.15
C ALA A 168 -8.99 0.26 24.60
N SER A 169 -8.30 0.93 23.67
CA SER A 169 -7.02 1.58 23.92
C SER A 169 -7.13 2.77 24.89
N ARG A 170 -8.23 3.54 24.87
CA ARG A 170 -8.46 4.66 25.81
C ARG A 170 -8.53 4.23 27.27
N LYS A 171 -8.66 2.93 27.56
CA LYS A 171 -8.62 2.38 28.93
C LYS A 171 -7.20 2.27 29.48
N VAL A 172 -6.18 2.29 28.62
CA VAL A 172 -4.78 2.01 28.99
C VAL A 172 -3.78 3.04 28.45
N ILE A 173 -4.15 3.84 27.45
CA ILE A 173 -3.33 4.89 26.85
C ILE A 173 -4.06 6.24 27.00
N PRO A 174 -3.35 7.35 27.31
CA PRO A 174 -3.95 8.69 27.39
C PRO A 174 -4.73 9.07 26.13
N ARG A 175 -5.89 9.72 26.32
CA ARG A 175 -6.81 10.07 25.24
C ARG A 175 -6.14 10.97 24.19
N GLU A 176 -5.24 11.84 24.62
CA GLU A 176 -4.51 12.77 23.76
C GLU A 176 -3.64 12.03 22.73
N VAL A 177 -3.18 10.82 23.05
CA VAL A 177 -2.41 9.96 22.13
C VAL A 177 -3.34 9.21 21.18
N ILE A 178 -4.47 8.71 21.68
CA ILE A 178 -5.43 7.92 20.89
C ILE A 178 -6.23 8.78 19.90
N ASP A 179 -6.65 9.97 20.34
CA ASP A 179 -7.56 10.86 19.62
C ASP A 179 -6.83 11.89 18.75
N ARG A 180 -5.49 11.82 18.67
CA ARG A 180 -4.70 12.69 17.80
C ARG A 180 -5.05 12.47 16.32
N PRO A 181 -4.93 13.49 15.45
CA PRO A 181 -5.06 13.32 14.01
C PRO A 181 -4.15 12.20 13.48
N LYS A 182 -4.66 11.39 12.53
CA LYS A 182 -3.89 10.30 11.90
C LYS A 182 -2.66 10.90 11.20
N GLY A 183 -1.48 10.56 11.71
CA GLY A 183 -0.20 10.87 11.08
C GLY A 183 0.23 9.72 10.20
N TYR A 184 0.64 10.03 8.97
CA TYR A 184 1.28 9.08 8.05
C TYR A 184 2.80 9.18 8.17
N PHE A 185 3.53 8.16 7.73
CA PHE A 185 4.98 8.23 7.59
C PHE A 185 5.32 9.02 6.31
N PRO A 186 5.67 10.32 6.38
CA PRO A 186 5.71 11.14 5.19
C PRO A 186 7.06 10.96 4.50
N VAL A 187 7.03 10.67 3.20
CA VAL A 187 8.20 10.82 2.32
C VAL A 187 7.81 11.74 1.17
N PRO A 188 7.65 13.06 1.44
CA PRO A 188 7.04 14.00 0.50
C PRO A 188 7.77 14.07 -0.84
N ALA A 189 9.09 13.86 -0.85
CA ALA A 189 9.93 13.85 -2.04
C ALA A 189 9.46 12.86 -3.11
N LEU A 190 8.91 11.71 -2.71
CA LEU A 190 8.46 10.65 -3.60
C LEU A 190 6.95 10.74 -3.90
N LYS A 191 6.22 11.58 -3.17
CA LYS A 191 4.80 11.88 -3.44
C LYS A 191 4.66 13.11 -4.35
N TYR A 192 5.42 14.15 -4.07
CA TYR A 192 5.44 15.42 -4.79
C TYR A 192 6.81 15.56 -5.47
N ILE A 193 6.97 14.86 -6.59
CA ILE A 193 8.24 14.74 -7.32
C ILE A 193 8.61 16.10 -7.93
N ARG A 194 9.67 16.71 -7.41
CA ARG A 194 10.17 18.04 -7.79
C ARG A 194 11.70 18.09 -7.69
N GLY A 195 12.32 19.07 -8.34
CA GLY A 195 13.76 19.36 -8.22
C GLY A 195 14.62 18.12 -8.50
N GLU A 196 15.59 17.86 -7.63
CA GLU A 196 16.53 16.74 -7.76
C GLU A 196 15.82 15.37 -7.86
N TYR A 197 14.67 15.19 -7.21
CA TYR A 197 13.92 13.93 -7.29
C TYR A 197 13.20 13.76 -8.62
N ARG A 198 12.85 14.88 -9.28
CA ARG A 198 12.31 14.84 -10.64
C ARG A 198 13.40 14.40 -11.61
N ASP A 199 14.60 14.95 -11.48
CA ASP A 199 15.74 14.60 -12.33
C ASP A 199 16.16 13.14 -12.10
N PHE A 200 16.19 12.70 -10.84
CA PHE A 200 16.42 11.29 -10.48
C PHE A 200 15.41 10.33 -11.13
N VAL A 201 14.11 10.62 -11.05
CA VAL A 201 13.07 9.80 -11.66
C VAL A 201 13.15 9.85 -13.20
N HIS A 202 13.51 11.00 -13.76
CA HIS A 202 13.75 11.14 -15.18
C HIS A 202 14.91 10.26 -15.65
N ASP A 203 16.06 10.29 -14.96
CA ASP A 203 17.23 9.50 -15.34
C ASP A 203 16.95 7.99 -15.32
N ILE A 204 16.13 7.52 -14.38
CA ILE A 204 15.68 6.13 -14.31
C ILE A 204 14.87 5.77 -15.56
N LEU A 205 13.81 6.53 -15.84
CA LEU A 205 12.82 6.22 -16.88
C LEU A 205 13.32 6.52 -18.30
N ASP A 206 14.27 7.45 -18.45
CA ASP A 206 14.85 7.86 -19.72
C ASP A 206 16.11 7.07 -20.10
N SER A 207 16.62 6.23 -19.19
CA SER A 207 17.79 5.40 -19.45
C SER A 207 17.61 4.50 -20.69
N SER A 208 18.72 4.19 -21.37
CA SER A 208 18.69 3.27 -22.51
C SER A 208 18.11 1.91 -22.12
N VAL A 209 18.41 1.42 -20.91
CA VAL A 209 17.89 0.15 -20.38
C VAL A 209 16.36 0.19 -20.25
N ALA A 210 15.79 1.27 -19.71
CA ALA A 210 14.35 1.44 -19.61
C ALA A 210 13.68 1.50 -20.99
N ARG A 211 14.27 2.28 -21.91
CA ARG A 211 13.78 2.46 -23.28
C ARG A 211 13.84 1.16 -24.09
N ASP A 212 14.93 0.41 -23.98
CA ASP A 212 15.12 -0.88 -24.65
C ASP A 212 14.16 -1.94 -24.08
N ARG A 213 13.87 -1.91 -22.77
CA ARG A 213 12.89 -2.82 -22.16
C ARG A 213 11.47 -2.54 -22.63
N GLY A 214 11.15 -1.28 -22.90
CA GLY A 214 9.89 -0.91 -23.55
C GLY A 214 8.62 -1.27 -22.78
N ILE A 215 8.66 -1.36 -21.44
CA ILE A 215 7.47 -1.69 -20.62
C ILE A 215 6.44 -0.56 -20.67
N PHE A 216 6.90 0.69 -20.45
CA PHE A 216 6.02 1.85 -20.37
C PHE A 216 5.97 2.58 -21.70
N ARG A 217 4.79 3.06 -22.06
CA ARG A 217 4.63 3.89 -23.24
C ARG A 217 5.16 5.30 -22.98
N GLN A 218 6.00 5.79 -23.89
CA GLN A 218 6.63 7.11 -23.73
C GLN A 218 5.60 8.24 -23.61
N ASP A 219 4.49 8.18 -24.35
CA ASP A 219 3.44 9.21 -24.29
C ASP A 219 2.78 9.29 -22.91
N TYR A 220 2.65 8.17 -22.21
CA TYR A 220 2.18 8.12 -20.83
C TYR A 220 3.22 8.67 -19.85
N VAL A 221 4.49 8.25 -19.99
CA VAL A 221 5.59 8.75 -19.15
C VAL A 221 5.72 10.28 -19.29
N ASP A 222 5.73 10.79 -20.51
CA ASP A 222 5.79 12.22 -20.81
C ASP A 222 4.60 12.96 -20.18
N ASN A 223 3.39 12.37 -20.25
CA ASN A 223 2.21 12.93 -19.61
C ASN A 223 2.38 13.06 -18.10
N LEU A 224 2.89 12.02 -17.43
CA LEU A 224 3.16 12.07 -15.99
C LEU A 224 4.19 13.14 -15.62
N PHE A 225 5.21 13.36 -16.45
CA PHE A 225 6.23 14.40 -16.21
C PHE A 225 5.76 15.83 -16.42
N ARG A 226 4.69 16.07 -17.21
CA ARG A 226 4.15 17.42 -17.43
C ARG A 226 3.64 18.02 -16.11
N ASN A 227 2.79 17.27 -15.39
CA ASN A 227 2.21 17.69 -14.11
C ASN A 227 2.21 16.53 -13.09
N PRO A 228 3.37 16.13 -12.52
CA PRO A 228 3.46 14.94 -11.65
C PRO A 228 2.50 14.94 -10.45
N GLU A 229 2.18 16.12 -9.93
CA GLU A 229 1.34 16.31 -8.75
C GLU A 229 -0.16 16.15 -9.02
N GLU A 230 -0.58 16.24 -10.28
CA GLU A 230 -1.95 15.96 -10.70
C GLU A 230 -2.21 14.45 -10.82
N HIS A 231 -1.15 13.64 -10.82
CA HIS A 231 -1.19 12.20 -11.03
C HIS A 231 -1.00 11.41 -9.74
N ILE A 232 -1.93 11.62 -8.82
CA ILE A 232 -2.00 10.92 -7.52
C ILE A 232 -3.04 9.80 -7.59
N THR A 233 -2.73 8.64 -6.98
CA THR A 233 -3.65 7.49 -6.92
C THR A 233 -4.74 7.70 -5.86
N PRO A 234 -5.84 6.93 -5.88
CA PRO A 234 -6.84 6.97 -4.80
C PRO A 234 -6.24 6.75 -3.41
N LEU A 235 -5.20 5.93 -3.31
CA LEU A 235 -4.47 5.65 -2.06
C LEU A 235 -3.48 6.78 -1.67
N GLY A 236 -3.35 7.81 -2.49
CA GLY A 236 -2.51 8.97 -2.22
C GLY A 236 -1.04 8.79 -2.58
N GLY A 237 -0.70 7.81 -3.43
CA GLY A 237 0.63 7.60 -4.00
C GLY A 237 0.86 8.38 -5.30
N SER A 238 2.13 8.63 -5.67
CA SER A 238 2.46 9.27 -6.95
C SER A 238 2.53 8.22 -8.06
N LYS A 239 1.71 8.32 -9.11
CA LYS A 239 1.76 7.40 -10.26
C LYS A 239 3.13 7.39 -10.93
N LEU A 240 3.78 8.56 -11.00
CA LEU A 240 5.13 8.70 -11.54
C LEU A 240 6.16 7.93 -10.70
N TRP A 241 6.06 8.01 -9.37
CA TRP A 241 6.91 7.19 -8.50
C TRP A 241 6.68 5.70 -8.70
N GLN A 242 5.44 5.25 -8.87
CA GLN A 242 5.15 3.81 -9.01
C GLN A 242 5.84 3.20 -10.23
N ILE A 243 5.81 3.89 -11.38
CA ILE A 243 6.47 3.40 -12.60
C ILE A 243 8.00 3.53 -12.50
N ALA A 244 8.49 4.62 -11.91
CA ALA A 244 9.92 4.85 -11.71
C ALA A 244 10.52 3.82 -10.76
N LEU A 245 9.80 3.46 -9.70
CA LEU A 245 10.24 2.43 -8.77
C LEU A 245 10.33 1.06 -9.44
N LEU A 246 9.31 0.66 -10.20
CA LEU A 246 9.36 -0.62 -10.91
C LEU A 246 10.61 -0.68 -11.80
N GLU A 247 10.80 0.34 -12.61
CA GLU A 247 11.96 0.47 -13.49
C GLU A 247 13.28 0.44 -12.71
N TYR A 248 13.37 1.21 -11.62
CA TYR A 248 14.57 1.27 -10.80
C TYR A 248 14.89 -0.07 -10.14
N TRP A 249 13.87 -0.80 -9.68
CA TRP A 249 14.03 -2.15 -9.13
C TRP A 249 14.51 -3.13 -10.19
N LEU A 250 13.97 -3.08 -11.41
CA LEU A 250 14.43 -3.92 -12.54
C LEU A 250 15.90 -3.64 -12.90
N GLN A 251 16.28 -2.37 -13.03
CA GLN A 251 17.68 -1.99 -13.29
C GLN A 251 18.62 -2.45 -12.18
N THR A 252 18.22 -2.26 -10.92
CA THR A 252 19.00 -2.65 -9.74
C THR A 252 19.25 -4.17 -9.71
N ASN A 253 18.26 -4.97 -10.09
CA ASN A 253 18.33 -6.42 -10.10
C ASN A 253 18.79 -7.02 -11.44
N LYS A 254 19.09 -6.18 -12.45
CA LYS A 254 19.54 -6.58 -13.79
C LYS A 254 18.56 -7.52 -14.50
N LEU A 255 17.26 -7.22 -14.37
CA LEU A 255 16.15 -7.92 -15.03
C LEU A 255 15.69 -7.18 -16.29
#